data_AF-A0A9Q3CUD2-F1
#
_entry.id   AF-A0A9Q3CUD2-F1
#
_cell.length_a   1.000
_cell.length_b   1.000
_cell.length_c   1.000
_cell.angle_alpha   90.00
_cell.angle_beta   90.00
_cell.angle_gamma   90.00
#
_symmetry.space_group_name_H-M   'P 1'
#
loop_
_entity.id
_entity.type
_entity.pdbx_description
1 polymer ?
#
loop_
_entity_poly.entity_id
_entity_poly.type
_entity_poly.pdbx_seq_one_letter_code
_entity_poly.pdbx_strand_id
1 'polypeptide(L)'
;MTKMPFHGHFPKASLKGESLHLNLCGPITPPLELGAKFFPRVVDSFSRCVWVFFLQTKSEAKEKIKNLILKIQKTPESMVSNIVSNNGTEFKNLDLLLFFQKEGISHLFTSPYTPQHNSIAERGNQTTVNKARCLLKESGLPLSYWAKAVNTAVYLENLTPNSTILFEKPFKRWHNKEPSLNHLHPFGCQAIVYNNYINGKFSDRGVKGVFLGYGEGHCSF
;
A
#
# COMPACT_ATOMS: atom_id res chain seq x y z
N MET A 1 -13.55 -35.03 3.64
CA MET A 1 -12.13 -35.09 3.19
C MET A 1 -11.36 -33.99 3.88
N THR A 2 -10.53 -34.34 4.86
CA THR A 2 -9.67 -33.40 5.59
C THR A 2 -8.45 -33.10 4.70
N LYS A 3 -8.29 -31.85 4.24
CA LYS A 3 -7.12 -31.45 3.44
C LYS A 3 -5.86 -31.63 4.27
N MET A 4 -4.90 -32.42 3.77
CA MET A 4 -3.57 -32.53 4.36
C MET A 4 -2.89 -31.14 4.42
N PRO A 5 -2.11 -30.85 5.47
CA PRO A 5 -1.36 -29.61 5.57
C PRO A 5 -0.32 -29.53 4.45
N PHE A 6 -0.36 -28.46 3.67
CA PHE A 6 0.61 -28.18 2.61
C PHE A 6 1.93 -27.71 3.22
N HIS A 7 3.05 -28.30 2.77
CA HIS A 7 4.40 -28.06 3.31
C HIS A 7 5.28 -27.13 2.45
N GLY A 8 4.74 -26.58 1.35
CA GLY A 8 5.49 -25.61 0.56
C GLY A 8 5.45 -24.23 1.23
N HIS A 9 6.61 -23.67 1.54
CA HIS A 9 6.74 -22.28 1.90
C HIS A 9 7.35 -21.53 0.71
N PHE A 10 6.84 -20.34 0.40
CA PHE A 10 7.61 -19.44 -0.45
C PHE A 10 8.94 -19.14 0.23
N PRO A 11 10.04 -19.01 -0.53
CA PRO A 11 11.35 -18.71 0.05
C PRO A 11 11.25 -17.49 0.95
N LYS A 12 11.80 -17.61 2.15
CA LYS A 12 11.82 -16.52 3.11
C LYS A 12 12.73 -15.44 2.54
N ALA A 13 12.17 -14.26 2.25
CA ALA A 13 12.95 -13.11 1.83
C ALA A 13 13.96 -12.76 2.92
N SER A 14 15.22 -12.64 2.51
CA SER A 14 16.37 -12.29 3.34
C SER A 14 16.81 -10.83 3.12
N LEU A 15 16.45 -10.25 1.96
CA LEU A 15 16.76 -8.87 1.60
C LEU A 15 15.51 -8.04 1.33
N LYS A 16 15.65 -6.71 1.43
CA LYS A 16 14.59 -5.76 1.14
C LYS A 16 14.16 -5.86 -0.32
N GLY A 17 12.86 -6.01 -0.55
CA GLY A 17 12.28 -6.04 -1.88
C GLY A 17 12.42 -7.38 -2.60
N GLU A 18 13.15 -8.36 -2.02
CA GLU A 18 13.50 -9.62 -2.68
C GLU A 18 12.26 -10.37 -3.18
N SER A 19 11.19 -10.33 -2.40
CA SER A 19 9.91 -10.91 -2.77
C SER A 19 8.76 -9.96 -2.44
N LEU A 20 8.00 -9.57 -3.48
CA LEU A 20 6.82 -8.72 -3.34
C LEU A 20 5.55 -9.52 -3.58
N HIS A 21 4.59 -9.43 -2.66
CA HIS A 21 3.28 -10.06 -2.78
C HIS A 21 2.23 -9.03 -3.23
N LEU A 22 1.52 -9.36 -4.30
CA LEU A 22 0.53 -8.51 -4.95
C LEU A 22 -0.88 -9.08 -4.80
N ASN A 23 -1.83 -8.24 -4.40
CA ASN A 23 -3.25 -8.57 -4.48
C ASN A 23 -4.09 -7.33 -4.79
N LEU A 24 -5.07 -7.49 -5.68
CA LEU A 24 -6.00 -6.40 -6.01
C LEU A 24 -7.19 -6.40 -5.05
N CYS A 25 -7.58 -5.22 -4.55
CA CYS A 25 -8.80 -5.01 -3.80
C CYS A 25 -9.79 -4.15 -4.59
N GLY A 26 -11.06 -4.53 -4.56
CA GLY A 26 -12.17 -3.82 -5.23
C GLY A 26 -13.00 -4.73 -6.15
N PRO A 27 -14.02 -4.19 -6.82
CA PRO A 27 -14.36 -2.76 -6.87
C PRO A 27 -14.94 -2.24 -5.54
N ILE A 28 -14.67 -0.97 -5.23
CA ILE A 28 -15.22 -0.25 -4.07
C ILE A 28 -16.23 0.78 -4.56
N THR A 29 -17.37 0.85 -3.86
CA THR A 29 -18.46 1.78 -4.14
C THR A 29 -18.65 2.71 -2.93
N PRO A 30 -18.78 4.04 -3.12
CA PRO A 30 -18.75 4.74 -4.40
C PRO A 30 -17.34 4.83 -5.00
N PRO A 31 -17.22 4.96 -6.34
CA PRO A 31 -15.95 5.35 -6.95
C PRO A 31 -15.51 6.73 -6.44
N LEU A 32 -14.21 7.01 -6.46
CA LEU A 32 -13.71 8.37 -6.23
C LEU A 32 -14.19 9.32 -7.32
N GLU A 33 -14.08 10.63 -7.08
CA GLU A 33 -14.41 11.67 -8.07
C GLU A 33 -13.70 11.47 -9.41
N LEU A 34 -12.45 11.00 -9.38
CA LEU A 34 -11.66 10.65 -10.57
C LEU A 34 -11.89 9.21 -11.07
N GLY A 35 -12.98 8.55 -10.66
CA GLY A 35 -13.38 7.21 -11.13
C GLY A 35 -12.63 6.02 -10.51
N ALA A 36 -11.67 6.25 -9.61
CA ALA A 36 -10.92 5.17 -8.99
C ALA A 36 -11.83 4.28 -8.13
N LYS A 37 -11.72 2.96 -8.30
CA LYS A 37 -12.54 1.95 -7.60
C LYS A 37 -11.77 0.70 -7.18
N PHE A 38 -10.50 0.60 -7.53
CA PHE A 38 -9.62 -0.49 -7.10
C PHE A 38 -8.37 0.06 -6.42
N PHE A 39 -7.76 -0.75 -5.57
CA PHE A 39 -6.39 -0.53 -5.13
C PHE A 39 -5.66 -1.85 -5.01
N PRO A 40 -4.51 -2.05 -5.68
CA PRO A 40 -3.64 -3.16 -5.37
C PRO A 40 -2.83 -2.84 -4.13
N ARG A 41 -2.63 -3.88 -3.33
CA ARG A 41 -1.76 -3.89 -2.17
C ARG A 41 -0.52 -4.70 -2.51
N VAL A 42 0.63 -4.07 -2.34
CA VAL A 42 1.95 -4.66 -2.56
C VAL A 42 2.64 -4.76 -1.21
N VAL A 43 3.18 -5.92 -0.89
CA VAL A 43 3.82 -6.19 0.40
C VAL A 43 5.21 -6.74 0.18
N ASP A 44 6.21 -6.14 0.82
CA ASP A 44 7.54 -6.73 0.88
C ASP A 44 7.58 -7.86 1.92
N SER A 45 8.08 -9.03 1.52
CA SER A 45 8.13 -10.19 2.40
C SER A 45 9.16 -10.08 3.52
N PHE A 46 10.23 -9.30 3.32
CA PHE A 46 11.30 -9.12 4.31
C PHE A 46 10.92 -8.10 5.40
N SER A 47 10.53 -6.90 4.99
CA SER A 47 10.23 -5.79 5.89
C SER A 47 8.77 -5.71 6.31
N ARG A 48 7.87 -6.40 5.60
CA ARG A 48 6.41 -6.20 5.70
C ARG A 48 5.93 -4.80 5.32
N CYS A 49 6.77 -4.00 4.68
CA CYS A 49 6.37 -2.69 4.18
C CYS A 49 5.29 -2.87 3.11
N VAL A 50 4.30 -1.98 3.14
CA VAL A 50 3.10 -2.07 2.31
C VAL A 50 2.99 -0.81 1.46
N TRP A 51 2.67 -1.00 0.19
CA TRP A 51 2.32 0.07 -0.74
C TRP A 51 0.93 -0.17 -1.32
N VAL A 52 0.20 0.92 -1.54
CA VAL A 52 -1.07 0.93 -2.26
C VAL A 52 -1.08 2.07 -3.27
N PHE A 53 -1.86 1.88 -4.32
CA PHE A 53 -2.16 2.92 -5.31
C PHE A 53 -3.60 2.75 -5.78
N PHE A 54 -4.21 3.81 -6.28
CA PHE A 54 -5.64 3.81 -6.63
C PHE A 54 -5.81 3.76 -8.15
N LEU A 55 -6.72 2.91 -8.61
CA LEU A 55 -6.93 2.61 -10.02
C LEU A 55 -8.40 2.78 -10.41
N GLN A 56 -8.66 3.33 -11.60
CA GLN A 56 -10.02 3.35 -12.20
C GLN A 56 -10.33 2.00 -12.83
N THR A 57 -9.35 1.41 -13.49
CA THR A 57 -9.46 0.12 -14.19
C THR A 57 -8.39 -0.85 -13.71
N LYS A 58 -8.65 -2.15 -13.86
CA LYS A 58 -7.65 -3.19 -13.52
C LYS A 58 -6.40 -3.11 -14.40
N SER A 59 -6.52 -2.62 -15.63
CA SER A 59 -5.41 -2.53 -16.60
C SER A 59 -4.36 -1.50 -16.21
N GLU A 60 -4.70 -0.50 -15.39
CA GLU A 60 -3.73 0.47 -14.85
C GLU A 60 -2.74 -0.15 -13.87
N ALA A 61 -3.04 -1.32 -13.31
CA ALA A 61 -2.20 -1.99 -12.32
C ALA A 61 -0.79 -2.24 -12.86
N LYS A 62 -0.66 -2.63 -14.13
CA LYS A 62 0.63 -3.00 -14.74
C LYS A 62 1.66 -1.87 -14.68
N GLU A 63 1.28 -0.66 -15.09
CA GLU A 63 2.19 0.48 -15.12
C GLU A 63 2.57 0.94 -13.72
N LYS A 64 1.63 0.93 -12.78
CA LYS A 64 1.92 1.28 -11.39
C LYS A 64 2.83 0.25 -10.71
N ILE A 65 2.68 -1.04 -11.00
CA ILE A 65 3.56 -2.10 -10.50
C ILE A 65 4.97 -1.94 -11.05
N LYS A 66 5.13 -1.74 -12.37
CA LYS A 66 6.45 -1.49 -12.98
C LYS A 66 7.15 -0.29 -12.32
N ASN A 67 6.44 0.83 -12.17
CA ASN A 67 6.98 2.03 -11.53
C ASN A 67 7.40 1.77 -10.08
N LEU A 68 6.60 1.02 -9.31
CA LEU A 68 6.96 0.65 -7.95
C LEU A 68 8.21 -0.23 -7.90
N ILE A 69 8.30 -1.24 -8.77
CA ILE A 69 9.47 -2.13 -8.85
C ILE A 69 10.72 -1.31 -9.17
N LEU A 70 10.66 -0.42 -10.17
CA LEU A 70 11.78 0.45 -10.51
C LEU A 70 12.17 1.39 -9.37
N LYS A 71 11.20 1.91 -8.61
CA LYS A 71 11.44 2.72 -7.40
C LYS A 71 12.13 1.90 -6.31
N ILE A 72 11.68 0.66 -6.10
CA ILE A 72 12.28 -0.26 -5.13
C ILE A 72 13.71 -0.56 -5.56
N GLN A 73 13.98 -1.02 -6.78
CA GLN A 73 15.34 -1.36 -7.25
C GLN A 73 16.34 -0.20 -7.15
N LYS A 74 15.87 1.07 -7.13
CA LYS A 74 16.72 2.25 -6.91
C LYS A 74 17.01 2.54 -5.44
N THR A 75 16.36 1.86 -4.51
CA THR A 75 16.58 2.02 -3.07
C THR A 75 17.85 1.24 -2.66
N PRO A 76 18.73 1.83 -1.83
CA PRO A 76 19.94 1.14 -1.38
C PRO A 76 19.63 -0.21 -0.71
N GLU A 77 20.50 -1.19 -0.95
CA GLU A 77 20.42 -2.54 -0.35
C GLU A 77 19.09 -3.27 -0.63
N SER A 78 18.47 -2.98 -1.78
CA SER A 78 17.23 -3.63 -2.20
C SER A 78 17.35 -4.20 -3.60
N MET A 79 16.64 -5.31 -3.83
CA MET A 79 16.61 -6.02 -5.10
C MET A 79 15.27 -6.70 -5.22
N VAL A 80 14.62 -6.60 -6.38
CA VAL A 80 13.39 -7.34 -6.64
C VAL A 80 13.74 -8.59 -7.42
N SER A 81 13.55 -9.76 -6.82
CA SER A 81 13.85 -11.04 -7.49
C SER A 81 12.57 -11.82 -7.78
N ASN A 82 11.56 -11.69 -6.93
CA ASN A 82 10.33 -12.46 -7.01
C ASN A 82 9.10 -11.56 -6.89
N ILE A 83 8.17 -11.73 -7.81
CA ILE A 83 6.81 -11.21 -7.69
C ILE A 83 5.89 -12.39 -7.42
N VAL A 84 5.08 -12.32 -6.37
CA VAL A 84 4.08 -13.32 -6.03
C VAL A 84 2.70 -12.71 -6.19
N SER A 85 1.86 -13.26 -7.05
CA SER A 85 0.47 -12.80 -7.20
C SER A 85 -0.51 -13.96 -7.22
N ASN A 86 -1.79 -13.65 -7.01
CA ASN A 86 -2.85 -14.60 -7.33
C ASN A 86 -2.96 -14.81 -8.85
N ASN A 87 -3.83 -15.73 -9.26
CA ASN A 87 -4.10 -16.02 -10.67
C ASN A 87 -4.96 -14.96 -11.38
N GLY A 88 -5.09 -13.75 -10.81
CA GLY A 88 -5.83 -12.63 -11.39
C GLY A 88 -5.27 -12.21 -12.76
N THR A 89 -6.16 -11.92 -13.70
CA THR A 89 -5.78 -11.57 -15.08
C THR A 89 -5.07 -10.22 -15.15
N GLU A 90 -5.31 -9.33 -14.18
CA GLU A 90 -4.59 -8.06 -14.04
C GLU A 90 -3.07 -8.22 -13.92
N PHE A 91 -2.60 -9.34 -13.36
CA PHE A 91 -1.18 -9.64 -13.19
C PHE A 91 -0.66 -10.60 -14.27
N LYS A 92 -1.55 -11.25 -15.03
CA LYS A 92 -1.23 -12.17 -16.13
C LYS A 92 -1.39 -11.49 -17.47
N ASN A 93 -0.39 -10.70 -17.86
CA ASN A 93 -0.36 -10.09 -19.18
C ASN A 93 1.07 -10.12 -19.76
N LEU A 94 1.15 -10.13 -21.09
CA LEU A 94 2.42 -10.22 -21.82
C LEU A 94 3.36 -9.05 -21.50
N ASP A 95 2.79 -7.88 -21.25
CA ASP A 95 3.53 -6.65 -20.94
C ASP A 95 4.29 -6.75 -19.60
N LEU A 96 3.64 -7.28 -18.55
CA LEU A 96 4.32 -7.59 -17.28
C LEU A 96 5.31 -8.75 -17.43
N LEU A 97 4.97 -9.79 -18.19
CA LEU A 97 5.86 -10.93 -18.42
C LEU A 97 7.18 -10.49 -19.06
N LEU A 98 7.11 -9.70 -20.14
CA LEU A 98 8.30 -9.17 -20.83
C LEU A 98 9.11 -8.22 -19.95
N PHE A 99 8.43 -7.38 -19.17
CA PHE A 99 9.10 -6.51 -18.20
C PHE A 99 9.84 -7.32 -17.13
N PHE A 100 9.20 -8.33 -16.53
CA PHE A 100 9.84 -9.17 -15.53
C PHE A 100 11.03 -9.95 -16.11
N GLN A 101 10.91 -10.50 -17.33
CA GLN A 101 12.02 -11.15 -18.01
C GLN A 101 13.21 -10.19 -18.24
N LYS A 102 12.92 -8.95 -18.68
CA LYS A 102 13.95 -7.93 -18.90
C LYS A 102 14.68 -7.56 -17.61
N GLU A 103 13.96 -7.44 -16.50
CA GLU A 103 14.54 -7.08 -15.20
C GLU A 103 15.11 -8.30 -14.44
N GLY A 104 15.00 -9.52 -14.98
CA GLY A 104 15.47 -10.75 -14.32
C GLY A 104 14.60 -11.18 -13.13
N ILE A 105 13.34 -10.79 -13.11
CA ILE A 105 12.37 -11.03 -12.04
C ILE A 105 11.57 -12.31 -12.32
N SER A 106 11.47 -13.20 -11.33
CA SER A 106 10.62 -14.38 -11.38
C SER A 106 9.19 -14.05 -10.95
N HIS A 107 8.20 -14.38 -11.77
CA HIS A 107 6.79 -14.23 -11.43
C HIS A 107 6.17 -15.56 -11.00
N LEU A 108 5.86 -15.66 -9.71
CA LEU A 108 5.26 -16.81 -9.07
C LEU A 108 3.77 -16.60 -8.87
N PHE A 109 2.97 -17.61 -9.24
CA PHE A 109 1.54 -17.60 -9.00
C PHE A 109 1.18 -18.47 -7.79
N THR A 110 0.32 -17.96 -6.92
CA THR A 110 -0.23 -18.79 -5.84
C THR A 110 -1.17 -19.83 -6.44
N SER A 111 -0.98 -21.10 -6.08
CA SER A 111 -1.80 -22.19 -6.62
C SER A 111 -3.29 -21.98 -6.28
N PRO A 112 -4.22 -22.23 -7.21
CA PRO A 112 -5.64 -22.27 -6.89
C PRO A 112 -5.87 -23.17 -5.67
N TYR A 113 -6.72 -22.76 -4.73
CA TYR A 113 -7.07 -23.54 -3.53
C TYR A 113 -5.98 -23.71 -2.46
N THR A 114 -4.89 -22.93 -2.53
CA THR A 114 -3.85 -22.83 -1.47
C THR A 114 -3.88 -21.48 -0.74
N PRO A 115 -4.95 -21.18 0.03
CA PRO A 115 -5.14 -19.87 0.65
C PRO A 115 -3.99 -19.45 1.57
N GLN A 116 -3.17 -20.38 2.11
CA GLN A 116 -2.01 -20.02 2.92
C GLN A 116 -0.97 -19.19 2.14
N HIS A 117 -0.81 -19.42 0.84
CA HIS A 117 0.21 -18.82 -0.01
C HIS A 117 -0.03 -17.34 -0.32
N ASN A 118 -1.28 -16.95 -0.55
CA ASN A 118 -1.66 -15.55 -0.73
C ASN A 118 -2.18 -14.90 0.57
N SER A 119 -2.17 -15.64 1.68
CA SER A 119 -2.81 -15.19 2.92
C SER A 119 -2.24 -13.87 3.46
N ILE A 120 -0.98 -13.55 3.15
CA ILE A 120 -0.32 -12.29 3.56
C ILE A 120 -0.99 -11.10 2.88
N ALA A 121 -1.24 -11.19 1.58
CA ALA A 121 -1.85 -10.09 0.83
C ALA A 121 -3.38 -10.07 1.01
N GLU A 122 -4.04 -11.22 1.07
CA GLU A 122 -5.50 -11.31 1.29
C GLU A 122 -5.93 -10.85 2.69
N ARG A 123 -5.33 -11.40 3.76
CA ARG A 123 -5.61 -10.92 5.14
C ARG A 123 -5.15 -9.49 5.34
N GLY A 124 -4.07 -9.11 4.63
CA GLY A 124 -3.60 -7.74 4.56
C GLY A 124 -4.67 -6.78 4.04
N ASN A 125 -5.30 -7.10 2.90
CA ASN A 125 -6.39 -6.28 2.36
C ASN A 125 -7.54 -6.12 3.34
N GLN A 126 -7.99 -7.20 3.97
CA GLN A 126 -9.07 -7.13 4.96
C GLN A 126 -8.68 -6.23 6.15
N THR A 127 -7.45 -6.33 6.63
CA THR A 127 -6.93 -5.49 7.72
C THR A 127 -6.94 -4.02 7.32
N THR A 128 -6.41 -3.70 6.14
CA THR A 128 -6.36 -2.34 5.60
C THR A 128 -7.77 -1.76 5.44
N VAL A 129 -8.71 -2.51 4.87
CA VAL A 129 -10.11 -2.07 4.70
C VAL A 129 -10.79 -1.84 6.05
N ASN A 130 -10.57 -2.72 7.03
CA ASN A 130 -11.14 -2.54 8.37
C ASN A 130 -10.60 -1.29 9.05
N LYS A 131 -9.29 -1.04 8.97
CA LYS A 131 -8.66 0.19 9.49
C LYS A 131 -9.21 1.43 8.80
N ALA A 132 -9.32 1.43 7.47
CA ALA A 132 -9.91 2.53 6.71
C ALA A 132 -11.36 2.79 7.12
N ARG A 133 -12.17 1.73 7.34
CA ARG A 133 -13.53 1.85 7.84
C ARG A 133 -13.59 2.51 9.22
N CYS A 134 -12.69 2.13 10.13
CA CYS A 134 -12.58 2.77 11.45
C CYS A 134 -12.24 4.27 11.34
N LEU A 135 -11.27 4.63 10.50
CA LEU A 135 -10.88 6.03 10.28
C LEU A 135 -12.05 6.88 9.74
N LEU A 136 -12.80 6.37 8.77
CA LEU A 136 -14.00 7.04 8.25
C LEU A 136 -15.09 7.17 9.31
N LYS A 137 -15.36 6.10 10.06
CA LYS A 137 -16.40 6.11 11.10
C LYS A 137 -16.10 7.12 12.19
N GLU A 138 -14.85 7.17 12.66
CA GLU A 138 -14.42 8.09 13.72
C GLU A 138 -14.43 9.55 13.25
N SER A 139 -14.00 9.80 12.01
CA SER A 139 -13.97 11.15 11.45
C SER A 139 -15.34 11.72 11.06
N GLY A 140 -16.35 10.86 10.92
CA GLY A 140 -17.65 11.24 10.34
C GLY A 140 -17.59 11.59 8.85
N LEU A 141 -16.46 11.35 8.17
CA LEU A 141 -16.31 11.63 6.75
C LEU A 141 -17.07 10.62 5.89
N PRO A 142 -17.66 11.06 4.76
CA PRO A 142 -18.39 10.17 3.87
C PRO A 142 -17.46 9.14 3.21
N LEU A 143 -18.05 8.03 2.75
CA LEU A 143 -17.33 6.93 2.12
C LEU A 143 -16.58 7.35 0.85
N SER A 144 -16.91 8.48 0.22
CA SER A 144 -16.15 9.07 -0.89
C SER A 144 -14.67 9.34 -0.55
N TYR A 145 -14.31 9.45 0.74
CA TYR A 145 -12.93 9.58 1.20
C TYR A 145 -12.20 8.24 1.41
N TRP A 146 -12.77 7.11 0.98
CA TRP A 146 -12.21 5.77 1.24
C TRP A 146 -10.76 5.63 0.80
N ALA A 147 -10.35 6.23 -0.32
CA ALA A 147 -8.97 6.14 -0.78
C ALA A 147 -8.00 6.86 0.15
N LYS A 148 -8.37 8.05 0.65
CA LYS A 148 -7.58 8.77 1.65
C LYS A 148 -7.49 7.99 2.96
N ALA A 149 -8.59 7.36 3.38
CA ALA A 149 -8.62 6.49 4.55
C ALA A 149 -7.76 5.23 4.36
N VAL A 150 -7.80 4.57 3.20
CA VAL A 150 -6.95 3.41 2.86
C VAL A 150 -5.48 3.79 2.85
N ASN A 151 -5.13 4.92 2.23
CA ASN A 151 -3.74 5.39 2.21
C ASN A 151 -3.23 5.68 3.63
N THR A 152 -4.06 6.33 4.45
CA THR A 152 -3.76 6.59 5.87
C THR A 152 -3.61 5.30 6.66
N ALA A 153 -4.49 4.32 6.45
CA ALA A 153 -4.42 3.02 7.11
C ALA A 153 -3.11 2.30 6.80
N VAL A 154 -2.70 2.26 5.52
CA VAL A 154 -1.43 1.66 5.09
C VAL A 154 -0.23 2.42 5.66
N TYR A 155 -0.29 3.75 5.68
CA TYR A 155 0.74 4.56 6.30
C TYR A 155 0.94 4.18 7.78
N LEU A 156 -0.16 4.09 8.54
CA LEU A 156 -0.12 3.67 9.94
C LEU A 156 0.30 2.20 10.10
N GLU A 157 -0.08 1.30 9.18
CA GLU A 157 0.40 -0.09 9.17
C GLU A 157 1.93 -0.15 9.12
N ASN A 158 2.56 0.67 8.28
CA ASN A 158 4.01 0.72 8.17
C ASN A 158 4.70 1.30 9.43
N LEU A 159 3.97 2.06 10.25
CA LEU A 159 4.47 2.63 11.51
C LEU A 159 4.16 1.77 12.76
N THR A 160 3.33 0.75 12.63
CA THR A 160 2.89 -0.09 13.75
C THR A 160 3.77 -1.34 13.88
N PRO A 161 4.12 -1.77 15.11
CA PRO A 161 4.78 -3.05 15.35
C PRO A 161 4.06 -4.23 14.68
N ASN A 162 4.82 -5.11 14.03
CA ASN A 162 4.28 -6.28 13.35
C ASN A 162 4.87 -7.57 13.93
N SER A 163 4.02 -8.46 14.43
CA SER A 163 4.42 -9.71 15.09
C SER A 163 5.20 -10.66 14.18
N THR A 164 4.99 -10.60 12.86
CA THR A 164 5.71 -11.47 11.89
C THR A 164 7.17 -11.08 11.68
N ILE A 165 7.57 -9.90 12.17
CA ILE A 165 8.94 -9.38 12.14
C ILE A 165 9.42 -9.00 13.54
N LEU A 166 9.11 -9.86 14.53
CA LEU A 166 9.56 -9.70 15.92
C LEU A 166 9.17 -8.34 16.53
N PHE A 167 7.96 -7.86 16.22
CA PHE A 167 7.42 -6.57 16.67
C PHE A 167 8.23 -5.35 16.22
N GLU A 168 9.08 -5.47 15.20
CA GLU A 168 9.62 -4.31 14.50
C GLU A 168 8.53 -3.59 13.70
N LYS A 169 8.75 -2.31 13.42
CA LYS A 169 7.90 -1.51 12.52
C LYS A 169 8.35 -1.74 11.07
N PRO A 170 7.43 -2.00 10.13
CA PRO A 170 7.81 -2.18 8.72
C PRO A 170 8.62 -1.02 8.14
N PHE A 171 8.28 0.22 8.50
CA PHE A 171 9.03 1.42 8.11
C PHE A 171 10.49 1.35 8.57
N LYS A 172 10.72 1.01 9.85
CA LYS A 172 12.08 0.90 10.40
C LYS A 172 12.88 -0.15 9.64
N ARG A 173 12.27 -1.31 9.41
CA ARG A 173 12.90 -2.44 8.73
C ARG A 173 13.19 -2.16 7.25
N TRP A 174 12.36 -1.34 6.60
CA TRP A 174 12.58 -0.91 5.21
C TRP A 174 13.63 0.20 5.11
N HIS A 175 13.53 1.25 5.93
CA HIS A 175 14.37 2.44 5.83
C HIS A 175 15.64 2.40 6.70
N ASN A 176 15.85 1.36 7.52
CA ASN A 176 16.88 1.31 8.56
C ASN A 176 16.87 2.54 9.49
N LYS A 177 15.70 3.16 9.68
CA LYS A 177 15.53 4.42 10.43
C LYS A 177 14.23 4.40 11.22
N GLU A 178 14.28 4.81 12.49
CA GLU A 178 13.05 5.00 13.27
C GLU A 178 12.20 6.13 12.68
N PRO A 179 10.89 5.91 12.46
CA PRO A 179 10.00 6.98 12.05
C PRO A 179 9.76 7.93 13.23
N SER A 180 9.74 9.24 12.94
CA SER A 180 9.10 10.20 13.84
C SER A 180 7.61 9.91 13.91
N LEU A 181 6.99 10.10 15.07
CA LEU A 181 5.54 9.97 15.26
C LEU A 181 4.88 11.31 15.64
N ASN A 182 5.67 12.38 15.79
CA ASN A 182 5.20 13.69 16.27
C ASN A 182 4.22 14.37 15.30
N HIS A 183 4.29 13.99 14.02
CA HIS A 183 3.47 14.54 12.96
C HIS A 183 2.14 13.77 12.77
N LEU A 184 1.89 12.76 13.61
CA LEU A 184 0.66 11.98 13.51
C LEU A 184 -0.52 12.79 14.04
N HIS A 185 -1.54 12.93 13.20
CA HIS A 185 -2.81 13.56 13.55
C HIS A 185 -3.98 12.61 13.30
N PRO A 186 -5.07 12.70 14.10
CA PRO A 186 -6.29 11.94 13.84
C PRO A 186 -6.82 12.23 12.44
N PHE A 187 -7.12 11.18 11.68
CA PHE A 187 -7.77 11.33 10.37
C PHE A 187 -9.11 12.05 10.54
N GLY A 188 -9.35 13.07 9.71
CA GLY A 188 -10.56 13.89 9.79
C GLY A 188 -10.50 15.05 10.79
N CYS A 189 -9.39 15.27 11.50
CA CYS A 189 -9.29 16.44 12.38
C CYS A 189 -9.27 17.75 11.58
N GLN A 190 -9.63 18.85 12.25
CA GLN A 190 -9.50 20.18 11.64
C GLN A 190 -8.04 20.46 11.29
N ALA A 191 -7.80 20.96 10.08
CA ALA A 191 -6.51 21.42 9.60
C ALA A 191 -6.62 22.88 9.15
N ILE A 192 -5.49 23.58 9.10
CA ILE A 192 -5.42 24.94 8.55
C ILE A 192 -4.44 24.88 7.37
N VAL A 193 -4.93 25.21 6.19
CA VAL A 193 -4.12 25.27 4.96
C VAL A 193 -3.68 26.71 4.76
N TYR A 194 -2.39 26.92 4.54
CA TYR A 194 -1.86 28.23 4.24
C TYR A 194 -2.32 28.69 2.85
N ASN A 195 -2.95 29.86 2.78
CA ASN A 195 -3.41 30.49 1.57
C ASN A 195 -2.33 31.44 1.04
N ASN A 196 -1.75 31.08 -0.12
CA ASN A 196 -0.72 31.88 -0.79
C ASN A 196 -1.29 33.10 -1.56
N TYR A 197 -2.61 33.19 -1.73
CA TYR A 197 -3.24 34.31 -2.44
C TYR A 197 -3.42 35.51 -1.50
N ILE A 198 -2.65 36.57 -1.74
CA ILE A 198 -2.58 37.77 -0.89
C ILE A 198 -3.74 38.71 -1.23
N ASN A 199 -4.64 38.96 -0.27
CA ASN A 199 -5.63 40.04 -0.34
C ASN A 199 -5.33 41.13 0.73
N GLY A 200 -4.09 41.62 0.76
CA GLY A 200 -3.63 42.68 1.66
C GLY A 200 -2.85 42.21 2.89
N LYS A 201 -2.16 43.15 3.56
CA LYS A 201 -1.13 42.89 4.59
C LYS A 201 -1.65 42.18 5.86
N PHE A 202 -2.93 42.33 6.19
CA PHE A 202 -3.60 41.75 7.36
C PHE A 202 -4.70 40.73 7.01
N SER A 203 -4.76 40.27 5.76
CA SER A 203 -5.76 39.26 5.36
C SER A 203 -5.48 37.92 6.04
N ASP A 204 -6.56 37.19 6.36
CA ASP A 204 -6.46 35.82 6.86
C ASP A 204 -5.73 34.95 5.84
N ARG A 205 -4.72 34.23 6.33
CA ARG A 205 -3.89 33.33 5.52
C ARG A 205 -4.21 31.87 5.77
N GLY A 206 -5.18 31.56 6.63
CA GLY A 206 -5.59 30.20 6.95
C GLY A 206 -6.94 29.87 6.36
N VAL A 207 -7.02 28.84 5.54
CA VAL A 207 -8.29 28.23 5.15
C VAL A 207 -8.50 26.98 6.00
N LYS A 208 -9.63 26.93 6.71
CA LYS A 208 -10.04 25.73 7.45
C LYS A 208 -10.23 24.57 6.46
N GLY A 209 -9.60 23.45 6.78
CA GLY A 209 -9.72 22.21 6.03
C GLY A 209 -9.80 21.02 6.97
N VAL A 210 -9.71 19.83 6.38
CA VAL A 210 -9.75 18.56 7.09
C VAL A 210 -8.49 17.77 6.77
N PHE A 211 -7.87 17.18 7.80
CA PHE A 211 -6.70 16.34 7.62
C PHE A 211 -7.10 14.99 7.00
N LEU A 212 -6.67 14.75 5.76
CA LEU A 212 -7.00 13.55 4.99
C LEU A 212 -5.84 12.53 4.93
N GLY A 213 -4.88 12.63 5.85
CA GLY A 213 -3.77 11.70 5.96
C GLY A 213 -2.47 12.19 5.34
N TYR A 214 -1.60 11.22 5.03
CA TYR A 214 -0.18 11.46 4.73
C TYR A 214 0.09 11.25 3.23
N GLY A 215 0.77 12.19 2.58
CA GLY A 215 1.16 12.11 1.17
C GLY A 215 2.65 11.76 0.99
N GLU A 216 3.00 11.13 -0.13
CA GLU A 216 4.41 11.00 -0.54
C GLU A 216 4.95 12.34 -1.07
N GLY A 217 6.22 12.65 -0.84
CA GLY A 217 6.93 13.77 -1.49
C GLY A 217 6.69 15.15 -0.89
N HIS A 218 5.91 15.26 0.19
CA HIS A 218 5.73 16.51 0.93
C HIS A 218 6.51 16.44 2.24
N CYS A 219 7.49 17.34 2.42
CA CYS A 219 8.14 17.64 3.71
C CYS A 219 7.21 18.47 4.62
N SER A 220 5.90 18.25 4.53
CA SER A 220 4.90 18.93 5.36
C SER A 220 4.71 18.15 6.67
N PHE A 221 5.80 17.70 7.29
CA PHE A 221 5.84 17.04 8.58
C PHE A 221 7.18 17.34 9.26
#